data_AF-A0A6J4PDC4-F1
#
_entry.id   AF-A0A6J4PDC4-F1
#
_cell.length_a   1.000
_cell.length_b   1.000
_cell.length_c   1.000
_cell.angle_alpha   90.00
_cell.angle_beta   90.00
_cell.angle_gamma   90.00
#
_symmetry.space_group_name_H-M   'P 1'
#
loop_
_entity.id
_entity.type
_entity.pdbx_description
1 polymer ?
#
loop_
_entity_poly.entity_id
_entity_poly.type
_entity_poly.pdbx_seq_one_letter_code
_entity_poly.pdbx_strand_id
1 'polypeptide(L)' 'ANEDELEVYASWNGATEVSTWEVLAGPRPDQTEPLGSVPRDGFETALSVQTPHPYVAVRARDRSGRVLGTTAPVKV' A
#
# COMPACT_ATOMS: atom_id res chain seq x y z
N ALA A 1 20.65 -9.99 4.36
CA ALA A 1 19.46 -9.12 4.37
C ALA A 1 18.80 -9.33 3.02
N ASN A 2 17.50 -9.64 2.99
CA ASN A 2 16.80 -9.79 1.71
C ASN A 2 16.65 -8.38 1.14
N GLU A 3 17.25 -8.11 -0.02
CA GLU A 3 17.23 -6.78 -0.66
C GLU A 3 15.83 -6.39 -1.17
N ASP A 4 14.90 -7.35 -1.16
CA ASP A 4 13.53 -7.19 -1.66
C ASP A 4 12.49 -6.96 -0.54
N GLU A 5 12.90 -6.87 0.72
CA GLU A 5 11.99 -6.64 1.85
C GLU A 5 11.77 -5.14 2.08
N LEU A 6 10.50 -4.72 2.10
CA LEU A 6 10.11 -3.34 2.26
C LEU A 6 9.01 -3.21 3.32
N GLU A 7 9.20 -2.29 4.26
CA GLU A 7 8.17 -1.88 5.21
C GLU A 7 7.47 -0.62 4.73
N VAL A 8 6.14 -0.70 4.62
CA VAL A 8 5.26 0.41 4.28
C VAL A 8 4.46 0.82 5.51
N TYR A 9 4.50 2.11 5.82
CA TYR A 9 3.68 2.70 6.87
C TYR A 9 2.61 3.58 6.22
N ALA A 10 1.34 3.30 6.51
CA ALA A 10 0.21 4.01 5.93
C ALA A 10 -0.65 4.66 7.03
N SER A 11 -0.91 5.96 6.88
CA SER A 11 -1.81 6.71 7.75
C SER A 11 -2.57 7.78 6.97
N TRP A 12 -3.83 8.02 7.36
CA TRP A 12 -4.66 9.08 6.78
C TRP A 12 -5.57 9.70 7.85
N ASN A 13 -5.27 10.97 8.18
CA ASN A 13 -6.06 11.78 9.09
C ASN A 13 -7.49 12.00 8.58
N GLY A 14 -8.48 11.74 9.45
CA GLY A 14 -9.90 11.99 9.18
C GLY A 14 -10.59 10.95 8.27
N ALA A 15 -9.87 9.95 7.77
CA ALA A 15 -10.45 8.95 6.85
C ALA A 15 -11.06 7.77 7.60
N THR A 16 -12.25 7.94 8.19
CA THR A 16 -12.94 6.89 8.96
C THR A 16 -13.43 5.72 8.12
N GLU A 17 -13.54 5.91 6.80
CA GLU A 17 -14.04 4.90 5.85
C GLU A 17 -12.97 3.84 5.49
N VAL A 18 -11.69 4.11 5.74
CA VAL A 18 -10.60 3.18 5.39
C VAL A 18 -10.69 1.93 6.26
N SER A 19 -10.92 0.80 5.59
CA SER A 19 -10.96 -0.53 6.20
C SER A 19 -9.69 -1.34 5.92
N THR A 20 -9.07 -1.12 4.77
CA THR A 20 -7.93 -1.92 4.30
C THR A 20 -6.93 -1.03 3.58
N TRP A 21 -5.65 -1.28 3.86
CA TRP A 21 -4.52 -0.77 3.09
C TRP A 21 -4.00 -1.86 2.17
N GLU A 22 -3.75 -1.52 0.92
CA GLU A 22 -3.22 -2.43 -0.08
C GLU A 22 -1.97 -1.81 -0.71
N VAL A 23 -0.87 -2.55 -0.69
CA VAL A 23 0.37 -2.20 -1.39
C VAL A 23 0.26 -2.63 -2.84
N LEU A 24 0.67 -1.74 -3.72
CA LEU A 24 0.86 -1.99 -5.15
C LEU A 24 2.35 -1.94 -5.45
N ALA A 25 2.85 -2.81 -6.32
CA ALA A 25 4.24 -2.78 -6.77
C ALA A 25 4.37 -3.05 -8.26
N GLY A 26 5.46 -2.58 -8.88
CA GLY A 26 5.65 -2.81 -10.31
C GLY A 26 6.92 -2.26 -10.93
N PRO A 27 7.27 -2.68 -12.16
CA PRO A 27 8.52 -2.30 -12.82
C PRO A 27 8.53 -0.84 -13.30
N ARG A 28 7.35 -0.21 -13.43
CA ARG A 28 7.16 1.18 -13.86
C ARG A 28 6.03 1.85 -13.06
N PRO A 29 6.00 3.18 -12.93
CA PRO A 29 4.94 3.88 -12.20
C PRO A 29 3.53 3.58 -12.74
N ASP A 30 3.38 3.48 -14.06
CA ASP A 30 2.10 3.20 -14.73
C ASP A 30 1.74 1.71 -14.77
N GLN A 31 2.61 0.84 -14.26
CA GLN A 31 2.46 -0.63 -14.29
C GLN A 31 2.61 -1.19 -12.89
N THR A 32 1.68 -0.84 -11.99
CA THR A 32 1.65 -1.38 -10.62
C THR A 32 0.48 -2.33 -10.44
N GLU A 33 0.72 -3.42 -9.72
CA GLU A 33 -0.25 -4.46 -9.42
C GLU A 33 -0.35 -4.70 -7.92
N PRO A 34 -1.50 -5.19 -7.41
CA PRO A 34 -1.65 -5.54 -6.00
C PRO A 34 -0.61 -6.55 -5.55
N LEU A 35 0.14 -6.21 -4.51
CA LEU A 35 1.14 -7.06 -3.91
C LEU A 35 0.64 -7.72 -2.61
N GLY A 36 -0.10 -6.96 -1.80
CA GLY A 36 -0.63 -7.45 -0.53
C GLY A 36 -1.48 -6.40 0.17
N SER A 37 -2.28 -6.82 1.15
CA SER A 37 -3.16 -5.91 1.89
C SER A 37 -3.31 -6.33 3.34
N VAL A 38 -3.48 -5.35 4.23
CA VAL A 38 -3.82 -5.61 5.64
C VAL A 38 -4.99 -4.72 6.08
N PRO A 39 -5.81 -5.18 7.04
CA PRO A 39 -6.80 -4.33 7.69
C PRO A 39 -6.13 -3.10 8.31
N ARG A 40 -6.81 -1.96 8.28
CA ARG A 40 -6.33 -0.79 9.03
C ARG A 40 -6.20 -1.16 10.51
N ASP A 41 -5.03 -0.87 11.06
CA ASP A 41 -4.77 -0.93 12.49
C ASP A 41 -4.48 0.48 13.02
N GLY A 42 -5.20 0.88 14.08
CA GLY A 42 -5.07 2.19 14.71
C GLY A 42 -5.02 3.41 13.78
N PHE A 43 -4.10 4.31 14.08
CA PHE A 43 -3.83 5.53 13.30
C PHE A 43 -2.91 5.25 12.10
N GLU A 44 -1.85 4.50 12.34
CA GLU A 44 -0.83 4.10 11.37
C GLU A 44 -0.79 2.58 11.31
N THR A 45 -0.72 2.06 10.09
CA THR A 45 -0.67 0.62 9.84
C THR A 45 0.63 0.30 9.12
N ALA A 46 1.38 -0.66 9.66
CA ALA A 46 2.59 -1.18 9.05
C ALA A 46 2.30 -2.42 8.19
N LEU A 47 2.94 -2.51 7.04
CA LEU A 47 2.85 -3.63 6.10
C LEU A 47 4.27 -4.02 5.66
N SER A 48 4.69 -5.24 5.96
CA SER A 48 5.92 -5.81 5.40
C SER A 48 5.59 -6.55 4.11
N VAL A 49 6.23 -6.18 3.01
CA VAL A 49 6.06 -6.81 1.70
C VAL A 49 7.40 -7.23 1.12
N GLN A 50 7.39 -8.25 0.27
CA GLN A 50 8.54 -8.65 -0.51
C GLN A 50 8.28 -8.38 -1.98
N THR A 51 9.15 -7.60 -2.63
CA THR A 51 9.01 -7.31 -4.05
C THR A 51 10.36 -6.97 -4.69
N PRO A 52 10.70 -7.56 -5.84
CA PRO A 52 11.87 -7.17 -6.62
C PRO A 52 11.60 -5.89 -7.45
N HIS A 53 10.39 -5.34 -7.38
CA HIS A 53 9.97 -4.23 -8.22
C HIS A 53 10.37 -2.88 -7.62
N PRO A 54 10.90 -1.95 -8.44
CA PRO A 54 11.43 -0.68 -7.97
C PRO A 54 10.38 0.39 -7.69
N TYR A 55 9.09 0.18 -7.98
CA TYR A 55 8.03 1.14 -7.69
C TYR A 55 6.99 0.56 -6.77
N VAL A 56 6.56 1.37 -5.80
CA VAL A 56 5.56 1.01 -4.78
C VAL A 56 4.54 2.14 -4.63
N ALA A 57 3.26 1.78 -4.48
CA ALA A 57 2.18 2.70 -4.15
C ALA A 57 1.27 2.08 -3.07
N VAL A 58 0.45 2.90 -2.42
CA VAL A 58 -0.53 2.44 -1.42
C VAL A 58 -1.92 2.85 -1.84
N ARG A 59 -2.86 1.91 -1.73
CA ARG A 59 -4.28 2.09 -2.03
C ARG A 59 -5.12 1.87 -0.79
N ALA A 60 -5.99 2.85 -0.50
CA ALA A 60 -6.97 2.77 0.57
C ALA A 60 -8.29 2.21 0.05
N ARG A 61 -8.90 1.28 0.79
CA ARG A 61 -10.21 0.70 0.46
C ARG A 61 -11.19 0.78 1.63
N ASP A 62 -12.47 0.93 1.31
CA ASP A 62 -13.56 0.79 2.29
C ASP A 62 -13.98 -0.67 2.52
N ARG A 63 -14.94 -0.89 3.42
CA ARG A 63 -15.45 -2.23 3.79
C ARG A 63 -16.10 -2.99 2.63
N SER A 64 -16.54 -2.30 1.57
CA SER A 64 -17.08 -2.91 0.35
C SER A 64 -15.99 -3.24 -0.68
N GLY A 65 -14.74 -2.86 -0.40
CA GLY A 65 -13.61 -3.01 -1.32
C GLY A 65 -13.45 -1.86 -2.31
N ARG A 66 -14.30 -0.82 -2.24
CA ARG A 66 -14.20 0.36 -3.10
C ARG A 66 -12.95 1.15 -2.74
N VAL A 67 -12.25 1.62 -3.78
CA VAL A 67 -11.05 2.44 -3.63
C VAL A 67 -11.44 3.85 -3.18
N LEU A 68 -10.84 4.30 -2.08
CA LEU A 68 -11.01 5.66 -1.55
C LEU A 68 -9.91 6.61 -2.05
N GLY A 69 -8.72 6.06 -2.31
CA GLY A 69 -7.57 6.82 -2.80
C GLY A 69 -6.40 5.91 -3.11
N THR A 70 -5.46 6.39 -3.93
CA THR A 70 -4.20 5.71 -4.24
C THR A 70 -3.10 6.76 -4.30
N THR A 71 -1.95 6.48 -3.69
CA THR A 71 -0.80 7.38 -3.76
C THR A 71 -0.20 7.37 -5.16
N ALA A 72 0.57 8.41 -5.48
CA ALA A 72 1.50 8.29 -6.60
C ALA A 72 2.51 7.15 -6.29
N PRO A 73 2.92 6.36 -7.30
CA PRO A 73 4.01 5.40 -7.14
C PRO A 73 5.32 6.12 -6.83
N VAL A 74 6.06 5.60 -5.86
CA VAL A 74 7.38 6.09 -5.45
C VAL A 74 8.41 5.02 -5.80
N LYS A 75 9.58 5.46 -6.28
CA LYS A 75 10.70 4.57 -6.52
C LYS A 75 11.39 4.26 -5.19
N VAL A 76 11.61 2.99 -4.89
CA VAL A 76 12.26 2.51 -3.65
C VAL A 76 13.72 2.12 -3.89
#